data_AF-A0A497E6P1-F1
#
_entry.id   AF-A0A497E6P1-F1
#
_cell.length_a   1.000
_cell.length_b   1.000
_cell.length_c   1.000
_cell.angle_alpha   90.00
_cell.angle_beta   90.00
_cell.angle_gamma   90.00
#
_symmetry.space_group_name_H-M   'P 1'
#
loop_
_entity.id
_entity.type
_entity.pdbx_description
1 polymer ?
#
loop_
_entity_poly.entity_id
_entity_poly.type
_entity_poly.pdbx_seq_one_letter_code
_entity_poly.pdbx_strand_id
1 'polypeptide(L)'
;MPQEAQTTFDNRKATATLKNYVSRSIEAMSGMIFRKPMSTIGYSQDMEDMFESVDLHSTLNQFSRELSSMLIRDGKVNVLVDSSDDADKPYFIMVTRLELINWKKDINGNFTLAVIKELADDTVGIYETRRVEQYRVYDENGNITIYRKDERTQEFIEHQRIVTDVDYIPLVEFDLLDIPPMYDIAKLNIKHMNRTSVKDRYLDMAACPVPVIWGANLDEDGGT
;
A
#
# COMPACT_ATOMS: atom_id res chain seq x y z
N MET A 1 -18.26 15.02 -18.69
CA MET A 1 -18.89 15.47 -19.96
C MET A 1 -20.38 15.50 -19.70
N PRO A 2 -21.10 16.60 -19.92
CA PRO A 2 -22.53 16.60 -19.69
C PRO A 2 -23.16 15.72 -20.78
N GLN A 3 -23.73 14.57 -20.38
CA GLN A 3 -24.37 13.52 -21.21
C GLN A 3 -23.44 12.55 -21.99
N GLU A 4 -22.52 11.86 -21.29
CA GLU A 4 -21.94 10.59 -21.80
C GLU A 4 -22.94 9.44 -21.51
N ALA A 5 -23.21 8.58 -22.50
CA ALA A 5 -24.03 7.37 -22.28
C ALA A 5 -23.28 6.37 -21.38
N GLN A 6 -24.01 5.69 -20.48
CA GLN A 6 -23.41 4.81 -19.47
C GLN A 6 -22.55 3.69 -20.09
N THR A 7 -23.02 3.09 -21.18
CA THR A 7 -22.27 2.05 -21.92
C THR A 7 -20.93 2.56 -22.45
N THR A 8 -20.89 3.81 -22.92
CA THR A 8 -19.65 4.44 -23.38
C THR A 8 -18.70 4.72 -22.23
N PHE A 9 -19.22 5.13 -21.08
CA PHE A 9 -18.43 5.32 -19.86
C PHE A 9 -17.78 4.01 -19.39
N ASP A 10 -18.55 2.92 -19.35
CA ASP A 10 -18.05 1.61 -18.90
C ASP A 10 -16.98 1.05 -19.84
N ASN A 11 -17.20 1.18 -21.15
CA ASN A 11 -16.18 0.81 -22.16
C ASN A 11 -14.89 1.63 -21.97
N ARG A 12 -15.02 2.95 -21.79
CA ARG A 12 -13.86 3.82 -21.56
C ARG A 12 -13.12 3.47 -20.28
N LYS A 13 -13.84 3.13 -19.20
CA LYS A 13 -13.25 2.67 -17.94
C LYS A 13 -12.46 1.37 -18.13
N ALA A 14 -12.94 0.45 -18.97
CA ALA A 14 -12.27 -0.82 -19.26
C ALA A 14 -11.02 -0.66 -20.15
N THR A 15 -11.03 0.26 -21.11
CA THR A 15 -9.93 0.44 -22.08
C THR A 15 -8.87 1.46 -21.63
N ALA A 16 -9.18 2.33 -20.66
CA ALA A 16 -8.26 3.37 -20.21
C ALA A 16 -6.95 2.76 -19.67
N THR A 17 -5.82 3.13 -20.30
CA THR A 17 -4.50 2.72 -19.85
C THR A 17 -3.83 3.83 -19.04
N LEU A 18 -3.12 3.45 -17.97
CA LEU A 18 -2.37 4.37 -17.13
C LEU A 18 -0.88 4.07 -17.22
N LYS A 19 -0.11 5.04 -17.71
CA LYS A 19 1.34 5.01 -17.55
C LYS A 19 1.70 5.42 -16.13
N ASN A 20 2.13 4.48 -15.31
CA ASN A 20 2.44 4.75 -13.90
C ASN A 20 3.77 5.51 -13.77
N TYR A 21 3.69 6.85 -13.69
CA TYR A 21 4.86 7.69 -13.45
C TYR A 21 5.37 7.58 -12.01
N VAL A 22 4.50 7.34 -11.04
CA VAL A 22 4.86 7.28 -9.61
C VAL A 22 5.79 6.09 -9.33
N SER A 23 5.42 4.88 -9.78
CA SER A 23 6.26 3.68 -9.58
C SER A 23 7.65 3.87 -10.17
N ARG A 24 7.71 4.35 -11.41
CA ARG A 24 8.98 4.60 -12.10
C ARG A 24 9.86 5.63 -11.40
N SER A 25 9.24 6.68 -10.86
CA SER A 25 9.96 7.70 -10.07
C SER A 25 10.50 7.13 -8.76
N ILE A 26 9.71 6.32 -8.04
CA ILE A 26 10.14 5.67 -6.80
C ILE A 26 11.30 4.70 -7.06
N GLU A 27 11.19 3.83 -8.07
CA GLU A 27 12.24 2.89 -8.46
C GLU A 27 13.55 3.61 -8.84
N ALA A 28 13.45 4.70 -9.60
CA ALA A 28 14.61 5.50 -9.97
C ALA A 28 15.29 6.13 -8.74
N MET A 29 14.52 6.69 -7.80
CA MET A 29 15.06 7.29 -6.58
C MET A 29 15.68 6.26 -5.65
N SER A 30 14.98 5.15 -5.40
CA SER A 30 15.50 4.04 -4.61
C SER A 30 16.79 3.47 -5.22
N GLY A 31 16.82 3.30 -6.55
CA GLY A 31 18.02 2.87 -7.28
C GLY A 31 19.20 3.83 -7.15
N MET A 32 18.95 5.15 -7.08
CA MET A 32 19.98 6.15 -6.85
C MET A 32 20.53 6.13 -5.43
N ILE A 33 19.67 6.00 -4.42
CA ILE A 33 20.06 5.93 -2.99
C ILE A 33 20.93 4.70 -2.74
N PHE A 34 20.48 3.54 -3.20
CA PHE A 34 21.18 2.27 -3.00
C PHE A 34 22.07 1.89 -4.18
N ARG A 35 22.71 2.88 -4.81
CA ARG A 35 23.67 2.62 -5.90
C ARG A 35 24.86 1.79 -5.41
N LYS A 36 25.27 1.97 -4.16
CA LYS A 36 26.28 1.14 -3.49
C LYS A 36 25.58 0.28 -2.42
N PRO A 37 26.00 -0.98 -2.25
CA PRO A 37 25.50 -1.80 -1.15
C PRO A 37 25.93 -1.19 0.18
N MET A 38 25.11 -1.37 1.22
CA MET A 38 25.45 -0.93 2.56
C MET A 38 26.53 -1.82 3.15
N SER A 39 27.48 -1.22 3.86
CA SER A 39 28.50 -1.90 4.65
C SER A 39 28.17 -1.75 6.13
N THR A 40 28.11 -2.87 6.84
CA THR A 40 28.00 -2.93 8.30
C THR A 40 29.40 -3.06 8.88
N ILE A 41 29.82 -2.14 9.74
CA ILE A 41 31.14 -2.16 10.38
C ILE A 41 30.95 -1.86 11.86
N GLY A 42 31.50 -2.69 12.74
CA GLY A 42 31.55 -2.44 14.18
C GLY A 42 30.30 -2.86 14.95
N TYR A 43 29.51 -3.80 14.42
CA TYR A 43 28.39 -4.41 15.13
C TYR A 43 28.83 -5.72 15.82
N SER A 44 28.08 -6.19 16.80
CA SER A 44 28.32 -7.52 17.41
C SER A 44 27.96 -8.62 16.42
N GLN A 45 28.55 -9.81 16.61
CA GLN A 45 28.27 -10.97 15.75
C GLN A 45 26.76 -11.27 15.68
N ASP A 46 26.05 -11.20 16.80
CA ASP A 46 24.60 -11.46 16.85
C ASP A 46 23.79 -10.50 15.96
N MET A 47 24.23 -9.24 15.87
CA MET A 47 23.60 -8.23 15.01
C MET A 47 23.96 -8.43 13.54
N GLU A 48 25.19 -8.84 13.25
CA GLU A 48 25.61 -9.18 11.89
C GLU A 48 24.82 -10.38 11.36
N ASP A 49 24.62 -11.41 12.18
CA ASP A 49 23.77 -12.55 11.85
C ASP A 49 22.30 -12.13 11.61
N MET A 50 21.80 -11.15 12.36
CA MET A 50 20.46 -10.60 12.15
C MET A 50 20.36 -9.81 10.84
N PHE A 51 21.43 -9.16 10.40
CA PHE A 51 21.43 -8.41 9.12
C PHE A 51 21.37 -9.30 7.88
N GLU A 52 21.72 -10.58 8.00
CA GLU A 52 21.52 -11.55 6.92
C GLU A 52 20.04 -11.86 6.69
N SER A 53 19.22 -11.86 7.75
CA SER A 53 17.78 -12.15 7.69
C SER A 53 17.00 -11.28 8.67
N VAL A 54 16.60 -10.11 8.20
CA VAL A 54 16.03 -9.04 9.03
C VAL A 54 14.54 -9.22 9.29
N ASP A 55 13.79 -9.71 8.30
CA ASP A 55 12.34 -9.99 8.37
C ASP A 55 12.05 -11.50 8.22
N LEU A 56 13.03 -12.34 8.56
CA LEU A 56 13.07 -13.79 8.33
C LEU A 56 13.29 -14.23 6.87
N HIS A 57 13.30 -13.29 5.90
CA HIS A 57 13.42 -13.60 4.47
C HIS A 57 14.43 -12.74 3.71
N SER A 58 14.55 -11.47 4.06
CA SER A 58 15.27 -10.44 3.33
C SER A 58 16.50 -9.97 4.09
N THR A 59 17.54 -9.67 3.31
CA THR A 59 18.77 -9.07 3.85
C THR A 59 18.53 -7.62 4.22
N LEU A 60 19.36 -7.05 5.11
CA LEU A 60 19.28 -5.64 5.48
C LEU A 60 19.27 -4.67 4.28
N ASN A 61 20.03 -5.00 3.23
CA ASN A 61 20.06 -4.24 1.98
C ASN A 61 18.72 -4.24 1.23
N GLN A 62 18.03 -5.37 1.19
CA GLN A 62 16.72 -5.49 0.55
C GLN A 62 15.65 -4.78 1.39
N PHE A 63 15.63 -5.05 2.69
CA PHE A 63 14.74 -4.39 3.65
C PHE A 63 14.84 -2.86 3.58
N SER A 64 16.07 -2.33 3.59
CA SER A 64 16.30 -0.87 3.56
C SER A 64 15.88 -0.22 2.23
N ARG A 65 16.04 -0.95 1.10
CA ARG A 65 15.54 -0.49 -0.22
C ARG A 65 14.02 -0.41 -0.22
N GLU A 66 13.35 -1.40 0.35
CA GLU A 66 11.90 -1.44 0.44
C GLU A 66 11.38 -0.34 1.38
N LEU A 67 11.96 -0.23 2.59
CA LEU A 67 11.66 0.82 3.56
C LEU A 67 11.77 2.22 2.92
N SER A 68 12.86 2.47 2.19
CA SER A 68 13.06 3.76 1.52
C SER A 68 12.06 4.00 0.40
N SER A 69 11.66 2.95 -0.32
CA SER A 69 10.66 3.06 -1.38
C SER A 69 9.28 3.39 -0.81
N MET A 70 8.92 2.78 0.32
CA MET A 70 7.70 3.11 1.07
C MET A 70 7.79 4.54 1.66
N LEU A 71 8.95 4.95 2.15
CA LEU A 71 9.16 6.29 2.70
C LEU A 71 9.00 7.39 1.64
N ILE A 72 9.52 7.16 0.42
CA ILE A 72 9.33 8.08 -0.71
C ILE A 72 7.86 8.11 -1.16
N ARG A 73 7.16 6.97 -1.09
CA ARG A 73 5.75 6.83 -1.46
C ARG A 73 4.82 7.56 -0.49
N ASP A 74 4.99 7.32 0.80
CA ASP A 74 4.03 7.68 1.85
C ASP A 74 4.50 8.83 2.75
N GLY A 75 5.77 9.22 2.67
CA GLY A 75 6.39 10.26 3.52
C GLY A 75 6.76 9.78 4.92
N LYS A 76 6.03 8.80 5.47
CA LYS A 76 6.27 8.18 6.77
C LYS A 76 6.11 6.67 6.70
N VAL A 77 7.00 5.94 7.37
CA VAL A 77 6.91 4.49 7.55
C VAL A 77 7.39 4.17 8.96
N ASN A 78 6.77 3.20 9.61
CA ASN A 78 7.22 2.74 10.91
C ASN A 78 7.84 1.35 10.77
N VAL A 79 8.84 1.05 11.60
CA VAL A 79 9.42 -0.28 11.72
C VAL A 79 9.14 -0.79 13.12
N LEU A 80 8.46 -1.91 13.20
CA LEU A 80 8.16 -2.63 14.42
C LEU A 80 9.16 -3.77 14.57
N VAL A 81 9.72 -3.94 15.76
CA VAL A 81 10.52 -5.13 16.10
C VAL A 81 9.63 -6.08 16.88
N ASP A 82 9.48 -7.30 16.38
CA ASP A 82 8.63 -8.32 16.98
C ASP A 82 9.42 -9.61 17.21
N SER A 83 8.92 -10.46 18.11
CA SER A 83 9.48 -11.77 18.40
C SER A 83 8.35 -12.77 18.53
N SER A 84 8.44 -13.88 17.80
CA SER A 84 7.50 -14.99 17.91
C SER A 84 8.11 -16.10 18.76
N ASP A 85 7.28 -16.88 19.46
CA ASP A 85 7.74 -18.06 20.20
C ASP A 85 8.45 -19.08 19.29
N ASP A 86 8.08 -19.12 18.00
CA ASP A 86 8.69 -19.99 17.00
C ASP A 86 9.98 -19.41 16.39
N ALA A 87 10.21 -18.11 16.55
CA ALA A 87 11.37 -17.41 16.00
C ALA A 87 12.35 -17.07 17.12
N ASP A 88 13.44 -17.84 17.21
CA ASP A 88 14.51 -17.62 18.21
C ASP A 88 15.15 -16.21 18.17
N LYS A 89 14.87 -15.42 17.13
CA LYS A 89 15.43 -14.08 16.92
C LYS A 89 14.33 -13.06 16.63
N PRO A 90 14.49 -11.81 17.13
CA PRO A 90 13.59 -10.72 16.77
C PRO A 90 13.69 -10.41 15.28
N TYR A 91 12.58 -10.00 14.68
CA TYR A 91 12.48 -9.65 13.27
C TYR A 91 11.78 -8.31 13.08
N PHE A 92 12.04 -7.66 11.95
CA PHE A 92 11.48 -6.35 11.64
C PHE A 92 10.26 -6.47 10.75
N ILE A 93 9.24 -5.68 11.08
CA ILE A 93 8.01 -5.55 10.33
C ILE A 93 7.87 -4.10 9.88
N MET A 94 7.73 -3.87 8.58
CA MET A 94 7.40 -2.56 8.05
C MET A 94 5.90 -2.30 8.21
N VAL A 95 5.57 -1.25 8.96
CA VAL A 95 4.20 -0.81 9.19
C VAL A 95 3.98 0.46 8.37
N THR A 96 3.14 0.36 7.36
CA THR A 96 2.80 1.47 6.48
C THR A 96 1.94 2.51 7.21
N ARG A 97 1.90 3.72 6.66
CA ARG A 97 1.09 4.82 7.21
C ARG A 97 -0.40 4.49 7.31
N LEU A 98 -0.91 3.59 6.46
CA LEU A 98 -2.33 3.20 6.45
C LEU A 98 -2.65 2.11 7.48
N GLU A 99 -1.66 1.32 7.88
CA GLU A 99 -1.81 0.26 8.87
C GLU A 99 -1.78 0.80 10.29
N LEU A 100 -1.02 1.87 10.56
CA LEU A 100 -1.04 2.54 11.86
C LEU A 100 -2.29 3.43 11.99
N ILE A 101 -3.33 2.92 12.64
CA ILE A 101 -4.65 3.57 12.74
C ILE A 101 -4.70 4.62 13.83
N ASN A 102 -4.11 4.32 14.99
CA ASN A 102 -4.14 5.19 16.14
C ASN A 102 -2.82 5.09 16.88
N TRP A 103 -2.30 6.22 17.35
CA TRP A 103 -1.08 6.25 18.12
C TRP A 103 -1.09 7.41 19.12
N LYS A 104 -0.42 7.21 20.24
CA LYS A 104 -0.12 8.28 21.21
C LYS A 104 1.37 8.28 21.48
N LYS A 105 1.94 9.48 21.55
CA LYS A 105 3.35 9.68 21.89
C LYS A 105 3.45 10.47 23.19
N ASP A 106 4.44 10.13 24.00
CA ASP A 106 4.84 10.90 25.16
C ASP A 106 5.65 12.15 24.73
N ILE A 107 5.92 13.07 25.67
CA ILE A 107 6.81 14.24 25.49
C ILE A 107 8.19 13.85 24.96
N ASN A 108 8.67 12.65 25.31
CA ASN A 108 9.95 12.13 24.86
C ASN A 108 9.92 11.55 23.43
N GLY A 109 8.75 11.53 22.77
CA GLY A 109 8.58 10.99 21.42
C GLY A 109 8.33 9.48 21.35
N ASN A 110 8.39 8.79 22.49
CA ASN A 110 8.12 7.35 22.59
C ASN A 110 6.62 7.05 22.43
N PHE A 111 6.29 5.93 21.78
CA PHE A 111 4.90 5.49 21.66
C PHE A 111 4.38 4.95 22.99
N THR A 112 3.26 5.49 23.46
CA THR A 112 2.51 5.02 24.64
C THR A 112 1.32 4.15 24.24
N LEU A 113 0.82 4.33 23.02
CA LEU A 113 -0.25 3.54 22.42
C LEU A 113 0.05 3.41 20.93
N ALA A 114 -0.08 2.22 20.37
CA ALA A 114 -0.08 2.01 18.93
C ALA A 114 -1.15 0.97 18.56
N VAL A 115 -1.98 1.29 17.57
CA VAL A 115 -3.00 0.41 17.03
C VAL A 115 -2.67 0.16 15.57
N ILE A 116 -2.28 -1.08 15.28
CA ILE A 116 -1.86 -1.52 13.95
C ILE A 116 -2.96 -2.42 13.38
N LYS A 117 -3.40 -2.10 12.16
CA LYS A 117 -4.35 -2.91 11.39
C LYS A 117 -3.55 -3.94 10.60
N GLU A 118 -3.91 -5.20 10.78
CA GLU A 118 -3.31 -6.36 10.13
C GLU A 118 -4.39 -7.14 9.36
N LEU A 119 -3.97 -7.86 8.33
CA LEU A 119 -4.81 -8.83 7.62
C LEU A 119 -4.27 -10.21 7.95
N ALA A 120 -5.01 -10.95 8.77
CA ALA A 120 -4.68 -12.33 9.13
C ALA A 120 -5.38 -13.30 8.18
N ASP A 121 -4.67 -14.32 7.73
CA ASP A 121 -5.24 -15.42 6.95
C ASP A 121 -5.80 -16.49 7.92
N ASP A 122 -7.11 -16.65 7.95
CA ASP A 122 -7.81 -17.67 8.73
C ASP A 122 -8.22 -18.85 7.84
N THR A 123 -7.78 -20.05 8.19
CA THR A 123 -7.97 -21.24 7.35
C THR A 123 -9.28 -21.93 7.72
N VAL A 124 -10.31 -21.74 6.89
CA VAL A 124 -11.65 -22.34 7.08
C VAL A 124 -11.70 -23.64 6.27
N GLY A 125 -11.20 -24.72 6.87
CA GLY A 125 -11.14 -26.03 6.21
C GLY A 125 -9.93 -26.16 5.26
N ILE A 126 -9.95 -27.17 4.39
CA ILE A 126 -8.74 -27.58 3.63
C ILE A 126 -8.51 -26.72 2.36
N TYR A 127 -9.54 -26.05 1.86
CA TYR A 127 -9.52 -25.38 0.54
C TYR A 127 -9.91 -23.89 0.59
N GLU A 128 -10.23 -23.34 1.76
CA GLU A 128 -10.64 -21.94 1.91
C GLU A 128 -9.75 -21.23 2.93
N THR A 129 -9.16 -20.12 2.49
CA THR A 129 -8.46 -19.18 3.36
C THR A 129 -9.20 -17.86 3.30
N ARG A 130 -9.66 -17.39 4.46
CA ARG A 130 -10.38 -16.12 4.61
C ARG A 130 -9.44 -15.09 5.20
N ARG A 131 -9.34 -13.92 4.56
CA ARG A 131 -8.64 -12.78 5.14
C ARG A 131 -9.53 -12.07 6.13
N VAL A 132 -9.13 -12.06 7.39
CA VAL A 132 -9.82 -11.41 8.49
C VAL A 132 -9.04 -10.16 8.90
N GLU A 133 -9.73 -9.04 9.03
CA GLU A 133 -9.14 -7.82 9.56
C GLU A 133 -8.94 -7.95 11.07
N GLN A 134 -7.70 -7.72 11.50
CA GLN A 134 -7.26 -7.80 12.88
C GLN A 134 -6.66 -6.46 13.31
N TYR A 135 -6.84 -6.10 14.58
CA TYR A 135 -6.26 -4.89 15.16
C TYR A 135 -5.36 -5.28 16.32
N ARG A 136 -4.07 -5.04 16.16
CA ARG A 136 -3.05 -5.27 17.19
C ARG A 136 -2.85 -3.98 17.97
N VAL A 137 -3.22 -4.00 19.25
CA VAL A 137 -3.14 -2.87 20.17
C VAL A 137 -1.96 -3.08 21.10
N TYR A 138 -1.04 -2.12 21.10
CA TYR A 138 0.10 -2.06 22.00
C TYR A 138 -0.18 -1.06 23.11
N ASP A 139 -0.06 -1.53 24.35
CA ASP A 139 -0.15 -0.70 25.56
C ASP A 139 1.21 -0.11 25.94
N GLU A 140 1.21 0.83 26.88
CA GLU A 140 2.42 1.50 27.39
C GLU A 140 3.45 0.53 27.96
N ASN A 141 2.99 -0.58 28.54
CA ASN A 141 3.83 -1.65 29.11
C ASN A 141 4.25 -2.70 28.07
N GLY A 142 4.17 -2.41 26.77
CA GLY A 142 4.52 -3.33 25.70
C GLY A 142 3.59 -4.55 25.52
N ASN A 143 2.53 -4.64 26.33
CA ASN A 143 1.51 -5.69 26.22
C ASN A 143 0.71 -5.54 24.94
N ILE A 144 0.33 -6.68 24.37
CA ILE A 144 -0.31 -6.74 23.07
C ILE A 144 -1.69 -7.36 23.26
N THR A 145 -2.71 -6.64 22.82
CA THR A 145 -4.08 -7.14 22.76
C THR A 145 -4.56 -7.15 21.32
N ILE A 146 -4.99 -8.32 20.86
CA ILE A 146 -5.45 -8.54 19.50
C ILE A 146 -6.98 -8.52 19.48
N TYR A 147 -7.53 -7.59 18.72
CA TYR A 147 -8.98 -7.48 18.50
C TYR A 147 -9.35 -7.97 17.11
N ARG A 148 -10.44 -8.72 17.03
CA ARG A 148 -11.06 -9.12 15.77
C ARG A 148 -12.50 -8.68 15.74
N LYS A 149 -12.98 -8.31 14.56
CA LYS A 149 -14.38 -7.96 14.37
C LYS A 149 -15.20 -9.23 14.19
N ASP A 150 -16.19 -9.43 15.04
CA ASP A 150 -17.13 -10.54 14.89
C ASP A 150 -18.14 -10.25 13.76
N GLU A 151 -18.38 -11.24 12.92
CA GLU A 151 -19.30 -11.15 11.79
C GLU A 151 -20.75 -10.94 12.27
N ARG A 152 -21.13 -11.53 13.42
CA ARG A 152 -22.51 -11.49 13.93
C ARG A 152 -22.86 -10.21 14.66
N THR A 153 -22.01 -9.80 15.60
CA THR A 153 -22.28 -8.64 16.47
C THR A 153 -21.73 -7.34 15.89
N GLN A 154 -20.82 -7.41 14.91
CA GLN A 154 -20.06 -6.27 14.38
C GLN A 154 -19.23 -5.52 15.43
N GLU A 155 -19.10 -6.09 16.64
CA GLU A 155 -18.28 -5.56 17.73
C GLU A 155 -16.86 -6.13 17.68
N PHE A 156 -15.91 -5.40 18.27
CA PHE A 156 -14.53 -5.84 18.40
C PHE A 156 -14.39 -6.71 19.64
N ILE A 157 -14.04 -7.98 19.45
CA ILE A 157 -13.83 -8.94 20.51
C ILE A 157 -12.33 -9.16 20.68
N GLU A 158 -11.88 -9.22 21.93
CA GLU A 158 -10.51 -9.63 22.28
C GLU A 158 -10.32 -11.10 21.91
N HIS A 159 -9.44 -11.35 20.94
CA HIS A 159 -9.13 -12.69 20.47
C HIS A 159 -7.95 -13.30 21.25
N GLN A 160 -6.93 -12.49 21.50
CA GLN A 160 -5.70 -12.94 22.15
C GLN A 160 -5.05 -11.79 22.89
N ARG A 161 -4.48 -12.09 24.06
CA ARG A 161 -3.63 -11.19 24.82
C ARG A 161 -2.26 -11.82 25.00
N ILE A 162 -1.23 -11.08 24.66
CA ILE A 162 0.17 -11.47 24.81
C ILE A 162 0.77 -10.49 25.81
N VAL A 163 1.33 -11.05 26.88
CA VAL A 163 2.06 -10.30 27.90
C VAL A 163 3.52 -10.34 27.52
N THR A 164 4.14 -9.18 27.39
CA THR A 164 5.55 -9.03 26.98
C THR A 164 6.37 -8.63 28.20
N ASP A 165 7.63 -9.05 28.26
CA ASP A 165 8.57 -8.66 29.33
C ASP A 165 9.23 -7.28 29.09
N VAL A 166 8.81 -6.56 28.04
CA VAL A 166 9.40 -5.29 27.61
C VAL A 166 8.49 -4.12 28.00
N ASP A 167 9.01 -3.17 28.77
CA ASP A 167 8.25 -2.01 29.28
C ASP A 167 8.08 -0.85 28.27
N TYR A 168 8.22 -1.12 26.95
CA TYR A 168 8.04 -0.10 25.92
C TYR A 168 7.55 -0.71 24.60
N ILE A 169 6.95 0.13 23.74
CA ILE A 169 6.51 -0.29 22.40
C ILE A 169 7.72 -0.23 21.45
N PRO A 170 8.18 -1.36 20.86
CA PRO A 170 9.34 -1.41 19.98
C PRO A 170 9.01 -0.95 18.55
N LEU A 171 8.42 0.24 18.43
CA LEU A 171 8.02 0.87 17.17
C LEU A 171 8.86 2.11 16.92
N VAL A 172 9.56 2.15 15.79
CA VAL A 172 10.41 3.28 15.36
C VAL A 172 9.80 3.95 14.15
N GLU A 173 9.57 5.26 14.23
CA GLU A 173 9.05 6.05 13.11
C GLU A 173 10.17 6.62 12.26
N PHE A 174 10.11 6.38 10.95
CA PHE A 174 10.90 7.08 9.94
C PHE A 174 10.01 8.11 9.26
N ASP A 175 10.22 9.39 9.59
CA ASP A 175 9.53 10.53 8.97
C ASP A 175 10.48 11.27 8.03
N LEU A 176 10.09 11.40 6.76
CA LEU A 176 10.80 12.20 5.77
C LEU A 176 10.10 13.55 5.57
N LEU A 177 8.79 13.51 5.30
CA LEU A 177 7.95 14.68 5.08
C LEU A 177 6.52 14.35 5.50
N ASP A 178 5.84 15.34 6.09
CA ASP A 178 4.44 15.20 6.49
C ASP A 178 3.49 14.98 5.31
N ILE A 179 3.81 15.60 4.17
CA ILE A 179 3.15 15.37 2.89
C ILE A 179 4.02 14.41 2.07
N PRO A 180 3.46 13.32 1.53
CA PRO A 180 4.24 12.37 0.76
C PRO A 180 4.98 13.03 -0.42
N PRO A 181 6.28 12.75 -0.62
CA PRO A 181 7.08 13.35 -1.70
C PRO A 181 6.47 13.19 -3.10
N MET A 182 5.83 12.04 -3.34
CA MET A 182 5.22 11.71 -4.64
C MET A 182 3.80 12.27 -4.82
N TYR A 183 3.27 13.03 -3.86
CA TYR A 183 1.86 13.45 -3.86
C TYR A 183 1.45 14.25 -5.10
N ASP A 184 2.26 15.23 -5.52
CA ASP A 184 1.96 16.05 -6.69
C ASP A 184 2.09 15.26 -7.99
N ILE A 185 3.08 14.37 -8.09
CA ILE A 185 3.26 13.48 -9.24
C ILE A 185 2.07 12.52 -9.34
N ALA A 186 1.56 12.01 -8.21
CA ALA A 186 0.38 11.16 -8.17
C ALA A 186 -0.87 11.90 -8.68
N LYS A 187 -1.08 13.15 -8.26
CA LYS A 187 -2.17 14.01 -8.81
C LYS A 187 -2.02 14.24 -10.30
N LEU A 188 -0.80 14.52 -10.77
CA LEU A 188 -0.52 14.68 -12.20
C LEU A 188 -0.77 13.37 -12.96
N ASN A 189 -0.50 12.22 -12.36
CA ASN A 189 -0.75 10.91 -12.94
C ASN A 189 -2.25 10.66 -13.13
N ILE A 190 -3.08 10.99 -12.13
CA ILE A 190 -4.55 10.93 -12.24
C ILE A 190 -5.05 11.87 -13.34
N LYS A 191 -4.55 13.12 -13.36
CA LYS A 191 -4.90 14.09 -14.41
C LYS A 191 -4.50 13.56 -15.80
N HIS A 192 -3.32 12.97 -15.92
CA HIS A 192 -2.83 12.37 -17.16
C HIS A 192 -3.75 11.23 -17.61
N MET A 193 -4.12 10.30 -16.72
CA MET A 193 -5.08 9.22 -17.00
C MET A 193 -6.39 9.75 -17.57
N ASN A 194 -6.98 10.72 -16.87
CA ASN A 194 -8.26 11.31 -17.26
C ASN A 194 -8.18 12.01 -18.61
N ARG A 195 -7.08 12.73 -18.87
CA ARG A 195 -6.88 13.44 -20.14
C ARG A 195 -6.63 12.48 -21.30
N THR A 196 -5.80 11.46 -21.10
CA THR A 196 -5.48 10.45 -22.12
C THR A 196 -6.72 9.63 -22.46
N SER A 197 -7.47 9.17 -21.45
CA SER A 197 -8.75 8.45 -21.65
C SER A 197 -9.75 9.24 -22.50
N VAL A 198 -9.85 10.56 -22.28
CA VAL A 198 -10.73 11.42 -23.08
C VAL A 198 -10.17 11.63 -24.49
N LYS A 199 -8.87 11.83 -24.62
CA LYS A 199 -8.20 12.03 -25.91
C LYS A 199 -8.35 10.81 -26.81
N ASP A 200 -8.08 9.61 -26.30
CA ASP A 200 -8.15 8.37 -27.07
C ASP A 200 -9.57 8.16 -27.60
N ARG A 201 -10.59 8.42 -26.78
CA ARG A 201 -11.98 8.41 -27.23
C ARG A 201 -12.25 9.38 -28.38
N TYR A 202 -11.74 10.62 -28.31
CA TYR A 202 -11.93 11.58 -29.40
C TYR A 202 -11.21 11.15 -30.67
N LEU A 203 -10.04 10.51 -30.55
CA LEU A 203 -9.33 9.94 -31.69
C LEU A 203 -10.12 8.79 -32.31
N ASP A 204 -10.67 7.89 -31.51
CA ASP A 204 -11.51 6.79 -31.99
C ASP A 204 -12.76 7.30 -32.71
N MET A 205 -13.41 8.33 -32.15
CA MET A 205 -14.57 8.99 -32.76
C MET A 205 -14.19 9.68 -34.08
N ALA A 206 -13.04 10.35 -34.15
CA ALA A 206 -12.57 11.01 -35.37
C ALA A 206 -12.14 9.99 -36.44
N ALA A 207 -11.62 8.84 -36.04
CA ALA A 207 -11.21 7.76 -36.93
C ALA A 207 -12.39 7.00 -37.55
N CYS A 208 -13.59 7.11 -36.96
CA CYS A 208 -14.84 6.56 -37.50
C CYS A 208 -15.74 7.68 -38.04
N PRO A 209 -15.43 8.28 -39.21
CA PRO A 209 -16.29 9.29 -39.80
C PRO A 209 -17.66 8.67 -40.13
N VAL A 210 -18.73 9.28 -39.64
CA VAL A 210 -20.08 8.93 -40.08
C VAL A 210 -20.31 9.60 -41.44
N PRO A 211 -20.42 8.83 -42.54
CA PRO A 211 -20.67 9.43 -43.83
C PRO A 211 -22.07 10.06 -43.82
N VAL A 212 -22.13 11.38 -43.95
CA VAL A 212 -23.39 12.09 -44.16
C VAL A 212 -23.54 12.28 -45.67
N ILE A 213 -24.50 11.57 -46.26
CA ILE A 213 -24.87 11.73 -47.66
C ILE A 213 -25.99 12.77 -47.71
N TRP A 214 -25.78 13.88 -48.40
CA TRP A 214 -26.80 14.90 -48.66
C TRP A 214 -27.15 14.87 -50.15
N GLY A 215 -28.43 14.74 -50.48
CA GLY A 215 -28.93 14.75 -51.87
C GLY A 215 -29.13 13.40 -52.54
N ALA A 216 -29.09 12.28 -51.81
CA ALA A 216 -29.68 11.04 -52.33
C ALA A 216 -31.20 11.17 -52.22
N ASN A 217 -31.88 11.41 -53.35
CA ASN A 217 -33.25 10.92 -53.49
C ASN A 217 -33.16 9.41 -53.33
N LEU A 218 -33.43 8.92 -52.11
CA LEU A 218 -33.83 7.55 -51.91
C LEU A 218 -35.23 7.45 -52.51
N ASP A 219 -35.28 7.41 -53.85
CA ASP A 219 -36.49 7.01 -54.53
C ASP A 219 -36.84 5.63 -54.00
N GLU A 220 -38.06 5.52 -53.46
CA GLU A 220 -38.69 4.27 -53.05
C GLU A 220 -38.79 3.34 -54.28
N ASP A 221 -37.72 2.66 -54.67
CA ASP A 221 -37.82 1.44 -55.47
C ASP A 221 -38.00 0.24 -54.52
N GLY A 222 -39.11 0.30 -53.78
CA GLY A 222 -39.80 -0.85 -53.22
C GLY A 222 -41.02 -1.15 -54.08
N GLY A 223 -40.83 -1.78 -55.24
CA GLY A 223 -41.96 -2.17 -56.08
C GLY A 223 -41.61 -2.74 -57.45
N THR A 224 -40.98 -3.92 -57.53
CA THR A 224 -41.45 -5.12 -58.26
C THR A 224 -40.40 -6.22 -58.26
#